data_AF-A0A9D6E6U7-F1
#
_entry.id   AF-A0A9D6E6U7-F1
#
_cell.length_a   1.000
_cell.length_b   1.000
_cell.length_c   1.000
_cell.angle_alpha   90.00
_cell.angle_beta   90.00
_cell.angle_gamma   90.00
#
_symmetry.space_group_name_H-M   'P 1'
#
loop_
_entity.id
_entity.type
_entity.pdbx_description
1 polymer ?
#
loop_
_entity_poly.entity_id
_entity_poly.type
_entity_poly.pdbx_seq_one_letter_code
_entity_poly.pdbx_strand_id
1 'polypeptide(L)'
;MRHAGKVFIPLWLLLAACGGEPPEGGEAARAPDSGMAGMAMPSMRMPSMDSLPAVRAYLDSVVRAEPGELAAMVAGHRARIDRMLAAMDQDMTAMNMTPDAAWQALADSVRADMVAIPGLGGEGLVLQMRGHAGRMRRLLERHKAMMRM
;
A
#
# COMPACT_ATOMS: atom_id res chain seq x y z
N MET A 1 -23.09 43.20 -11.78
CA MET A 1 -22.39 43.93 -10.70
C MET A 1 -21.85 42.87 -9.74
N ARG A 2 -20.55 42.48 -9.87
CA ARG A 2 -19.45 42.80 -8.92
C ARG A 2 -19.85 42.45 -7.48
N HIS A 3 -19.26 41.44 -6.83
CA HIS A 3 -17.96 41.58 -6.17
C HIS A 3 -17.08 40.32 -6.22
N ALA A 4 -15.84 40.56 -6.64
CA ALA A 4 -14.68 39.70 -6.44
C ALA A 4 -14.17 39.86 -5.00
N GLY A 5 -13.78 38.76 -4.37
CA GLY A 5 -13.06 38.73 -3.10
C GLY A 5 -11.84 37.81 -3.21
N LYS A 6 -10.73 38.38 -3.69
CA LYS A 6 -9.41 37.74 -3.70
C LYS A 6 -8.82 37.88 -2.29
N VAL A 7 -8.48 36.76 -1.64
CA VAL A 7 -7.63 36.78 -0.44
C VAL A 7 -6.24 36.29 -0.84
N PHE A 8 -5.31 37.23 -0.82
CA PHE A 8 -3.86 37.07 -0.91
C PHE A 8 -3.35 36.59 0.45
N ILE A 9 -2.58 35.51 0.51
CA ILE A 9 -1.72 35.21 1.67
C ILE A 9 -0.31 34.88 1.15
N PRO A 10 0.72 35.58 1.63
CA PRO A 10 2.05 35.58 1.03
C PRO A 10 2.90 34.36 1.41
N LEU A 11 3.58 33.86 0.37
CA LEU A 11 5.02 33.57 0.29
C LEU A 11 5.81 33.73 1.60
N TRP A 12 6.24 32.60 2.17
CA TRP A 12 7.49 32.51 2.91
C TRP A 12 8.38 31.45 2.26
N LEU A 13 9.47 31.93 1.66
CA LEU A 13 10.68 31.16 1.39
C LEU A 13 11.32 30.78 2.72
N LEU A 14 11.81 29.55 2.83
CA LEU A 14 13.01 29.24 3.61
C LEU A 14 13.83 28.18 2.88
N LEU A 15 14.98 28.64 2.39
CA LEU A 15 16.13 27.84 1.95
C LEU A 15 16.65 26.98 3.10
N ALA A 16 16.92 25.71 2.83
CA ALA A 16 17.97 24.95 3.50
C ALA A 16 18.73 24.16 2.43
N ALA A 17 19.82 24.77 1.97
CA ALA A 17 20.85 24.16 1.16
C ALA A 17 21.99 23.68 2.07
N CYS A 18 22.39 22.42 1.93
CA CYS A 18 23.70 21.81 2.18
C CYS A 18 23.49 20.30 2.03
N GLY A 19 24.07 19.56 1.08
CA GLY A 19 25.35 19.74 0.39
C GLY A 19 26.42 18.92 1.10
N GLY A 20 26.59 17.64 0.71
CA GLY A 20 27.66 16.79 1.22
C GLY A 20 27.52 15.34 0.75
N GLU A 21 28.13 15.01 -0.39
CA GLU A 21 28.41 13.65 -0.83
C GLU A 21 29.89 13.53 -1.26
N PRO A 22 30.44 12.29 -1.28
CA PRO A 22 31.74 11.90 -0.72
C PRO A 22 32.85 11.94 -1.80
N PRO A 23 34.12 11.50 -1.55
CA PRO A 23 34.46 10.08 -1.75
C PRO A 23 35.78 9.53 -1.10
N GLU A 24 35.98 8.22 -1.28
CA GLU A 24 37.24 7.45 -1.46
C GLU A 24 38.02 6.80 -0.30
N GLY A 25 38.47 5.57 -0.63
CA GLY A 25 39.39 4.70 0.09
C GLY A 25 38.80 3.29 0.19
N GLY A 26 39.18 2.25 -0.56
CA GLY A 26 40.33 1.99 -1.42
C GLY A 26 40.75 0.53 -1.22
N GLU A 27 40.78 -0.26 -2.31
CA GLU A 27 41.49 -1.56 -2.47
C GLU A 27 41.10 -2.76 -1.57
N ALA A 28 41.15 -4.03 -1.97
CA ALA A 28 41.74 -4.70 -3.12
C ALA A 28 41.00 -6.03 -3.41
N ALA A 29 41.20 -6.52 -4.63
CA ALA A 29 40.71 -7.78 -5.15
C ALA A 29 41.13 -9.04 -4.36
N ARG A 30 40.21 -10.00 -4.27
CA ARG A 30 40.50 -11.44 -4.25
C ARG A 30 39.32 -12.20 -4.87
N ALA A 31 39.55 -12.77 -6.06
CA ALA A 31 38.76 -13.89 -6.56
C ALA A 31 39.31 -15.20 -5.98
N PRO A 32 38.43 -16.14 -5.66
CA PRO A 32 38.48 -17.45 -6.34
C PRO A 32 37.07 -17.81 -6.85
N ASP A 33 36.91 -18.04 -8.14
CA ASP A 33 37.11 -19.32 -8.85
C ASP A 33 36.02 -20.37 -8.53
N SER A 34 35.25 -20.64 -9.58
CA SER A 34 34.52 -21.88 -9.90
C SER A 34 33.67 -22.53 -8.81
N GLY A 35 32.41 -22.09 -8.77
CA GLY A 35 31.29 -22.89 -8.32
C GLY A 35 30.05 -22.56 -9.16
N MET A 36 29.94 -23.14 -10.36
CA MET A 36 28.63 -23.28 -11.02
C MET A 36 27.80 -24.31 -10.26
N ALA A 37 27.46 -23.99 -9.00
CA ALA A 37 26.30 -24.54 -8.35
C ALA A 37 25.12 -23.84 -9.02
N GLY A 38 24.32 -24.61 -9.76
CA GLY A 38 23.14 -24.10 -10.45
C GLY A 38 22.39 -23.13 -9.53
N MET A 39 22.37 -21.86 -9.93
CA MET A 39 21.47 -20.88 -9.34
C MET A 39 20.07 -21.37 -9.69
N ALA A 40 19.54 -22.24 -8.83
CA ALA A 40 18.11 -22.37 -8.64
C ALA A 40 17.68 -20.95 -8.27
N MET A 41 17.21 -20.21 -9.29
CA MET A 41 16.55 -18.95 -9.08
C MET A 41 15.54 -19.22 -7.96
N PRO A 42 15.65 -18.55 -6.79
CA PRO A 42 14.63 -18.69 -5.77
C PRO A 42 13.34 -18.42 -6.51
N SER A 43 12.48 -19.45 -6.54
CA SER A 43 11.18 -19.35 -7.18
C SER A 43 10.60 -18.02 -6.73
N MET A 44 10.31 -17.12 -7.69
CA MET A 44 9.75 -15.80 -7.43
C MET A 44 8.34 -15.98 -6.87
N ARG A 45 8.25 -16.55 -5.66
CA ARG A 45 7.03 -16.69 -4.89
C ARG A 45 6.77 -15.32 -4.33
N MET A 46 5.85 -14.64 -4.98
CA MET A 46 5.35 -13.33 -4.61
C MET A 46 4.78 -13.44 -3.19
N PRO A 47 5.39 -12.82 -2.17
CA PRO A 47 4.97 -12.98 -0.77
C PRO A 47 3.49 -12.62 -0.54
N SER A 48 2.92 -11.77 -1.38
CA SER A 48 1.52 -11.38 -1.31
C SER A 48 0.55 -12.52 -1.67
N MET A 49 0.90 -13.37 -2.62
CA MET A 49 -0.02 -14.36 -3.20
C MET A 49 -0.31 -15.52 -2.24
N ASP A 50 0.70 -15.94 -1.46
CA ASP A 50 0.55 -17.01 -0.47
C ASP A 50 -0.34 -16.60 0.71
N SER A 51 -0.44 -15.30 0.99
CA SER A 51 -1.25 -14.77 2.09
C SER A 51 -2.73 -14.52 1.74
N LEU A 52 -3.11 -14.58 0.45
CA LEU A 52 -4.45 -14.21 0.00
C LEU A 52 -5.61 -14.97 0.68
N PRO A 53 -5.55 -16.30 0.91
CA PRO A 53 -6.63 -17.00 1.61
C PRO A 53 -6.85 -16.48 3.03
N ALA A 54 -5.76 -16.22 3.77
CA ALA A 54 -5.82 -15.68 5.12
C ALA A 54 -6.40 -14.26 5.13
N VAL A 55 -5.99 -13.41 4.17
CA VAL A 55 -6.55 -12.06 4.02
C VAL A 55 -8.04 -12.12 3.71
N ARG A 56 -8.50 -13.03 2.84
CA ARG A 56 -9.93 -13.18 2.54
C ARG A 56 -10.72 -13.59 3.78
N ALA A 57 -10.25 -14.57 4.54
CA ALA A 57 -10.89 -15.00 5.79
C ALA A 57 -10.98 -13.85 6.80
N TYR A 58 -9.92 -13.04 6.92
CA TYR A 58 -9.94 -11.82 7.74
C TYR A 58 -10.98 -10.80 7.25
N LEU A 59 -11.11 -10.59 5.94
CA LEU A 59 -12.14 -9.69 5.40
C LEU A 59 -13.56 -10.24 5.63
N ASP A 60 -13.75 -11.55 5.73
CA ASP A 60 -15.03 -12.16 6.12
C ASP A 60 -15.33 -11.97 7.61
N SER A 61 -14.31 -12.05 8.49
CA SER A 61 -14.51 -11.76 9.91
C SER A 61 -14.88 -10.30 10.14
N VAL A 62 -14.26 -9.35 9.43
CA VAL A 62 -14.59 -7.91 9.52
C VAL A 62 -16.06 -7.63 9.15
N VAL A 63 -16.61 -8.32 8.15
CA VAL A 63 -18.02 -8.09 7.72
C VAL A 63 -19.02 -8.53 8.81
N ARG A 64 -18.63 -9.50 9.63
CA ARG A 64 -19.44 -10.11 10.68
C ARG A 64 -19.16 -9.55 12.09
N ALA A 65 -18.12 -8.74 12.24
CA ALA A 65 -17.70 -8.21 13.53
C ALA A 65 -18.69 -7.18 14.08
N GLU A 66 -18.79 -7.14 15.40
CA GLU A 66 -19.62 -6.18 16.12
C GLU A 66 -18.92 -4.80 16.23
N PRO A 67 -19.65 -3.70 16.44
CA PRO A 67 -19.08 -2.35 16.44
C PRO A 67 -17.89 -2.16 17.40
N GLY A 68 -17.96 -2.74 18.60
CA GLY A 68 -16.88 -2.66 19.59
C GLY A 68 -15.61 -3.38 19.15
N GLU A 69 -15.75 -4.51 18.45
CA GLU A 69 -14.62 -5.26 17.89
C GLU A 69 -13.99 -4.49 16.73
N LEU A 70 -14.80 -3.93 15.84
CA LEU A 70 -14.33 -3.10 14.73
C LEU A 70 -13.54 -1.89 15.23
N ALA A 71 -14.00 -1.21 16.28
CA ALA A 71 -13.30 -0.07 16.86
C ALA A 71 -11.90 -0.45 17.37
N ALA A 72 -11.76 -1.63 18.00
CA ALA A 72 -10.46 -2.14 18.44
C ALA A 72 -9.53 -2.49 17.26
N MET A 73 -10.08 -3.00 16.15
CA MET A 73 -9.30 -3.37 14.96
C MET A 73 -8.75 -2.17 14.19
N VAL A 74 -9.43 -1.01 14.24
CA VAL A 74 -9.01 0.20 13.51
C VAL A 74 -7.64 0.71 13.98
N ALA A 75 -7.27 0.47 15.24
CA ALA A 75 -5.98 0.85 15.80
C ALA A 75 -4.83 0.18 15.01
N GLY A 76 -4.04 0.97 14.31
CA GLY A 76 -2.93 0.47 13.48
C GLY A 76 -3.34 -0.17 12.15
N HIS A 77 -4.63 -0.23 11.82
CA HIS A 77 -5.13 -0.79 10.56
C HIS A 77 -4.58 -0.03 9.35
N ARG A 78 -4.52 1.31 9.43
CA ARG A 78 -3.99 2.17 8.36
C ARG A 78 -2.57 1.78 7.95
N ALA A 79 -1.65 1.69 8.90
CA ALA A 79 -0.25 1.35 8.61
C ALA A 79 -0.12 -0.07 8.01
N ARG A 80 -1.02 -0.99 8.36
CA ARG A 80 -1.07 -2.33 7.77
C ARG A 80 -1.54 -2.26 6.31
N ILE A 81 -2.60 -1.52 6.03
CA ILE A 81 -3.13 -1.33 4.67
C ILE A 81 -2.10 -0.64 3.78
N ASP A 82 -1.44 0.42 4.25
CA ASP A 82 -0.43 1.14 3.47
C ASP A 82 0.75 0.23 3.08
N ARG A 83 1.24 -0.59 4.02
CA ARG A 83 2.29 -1.60 3.72
C ARG A 83 1.82 -2.65 2.73
N MET A 84 0.57 -3.10 2.84
CA MET A 84 0.01 -4.09 1.92
C MET A 84 -0.10 -3.52 0.49
N LEU A 85 -0.60 -2.29 0.34
CA LEU A 85 -0.68 -1.62 -0.96
C LEU A 85 0.71 -1.44 -1.57
N ALA A 86 1.68 -0.98 -0.78
CA ALA A 86 3.06 -0.84 -1.24
C ALA A 86 3.68 -2.17 -1.70
N ALA A 87 3.43 -3.26 -0.97
CA ALA A 87 3.90 -4.59 -1.37
C ALA A 87 3.26 -5.06 -2.70
N MET A 88 1.96 -4.81 -2.89
CA MET A 88 1.27 -5.15 -4.14
C MET A 88 1.77 -4.31 -5.33
N ASP A 89 2.09 -3.05 -5.11
CA ASP A 89 2.70 -2.18 -6.13
C ASP A 89 4.13 -2.63 -6.48
N GLN A 90 4.93 -3.02 -5.48
CA GLN A 90 6.26 -3.59 -5.68
C GLN A 90 6.22 -4.90 -6.46
N ASP A 91 5.26 -5.76 -6.15
CA ASP A 91 5.01 -7.01 -6.85
C ASP A 91 4.76 -6.79 -8.35
N MET A 92 3.85 -5.87 -8.69
CA MET A 92 3.60 -5.52 -10.10
C MET A 92 4.85 -4.97 -10.78
N THR A 93 5.57 -4.07 -10.10
CA THR A 93 6.80 -3.47 -10.62
C THR A 93 7.88 -4.52 -10.88
N ALA A 94 8.05 -5.49 -9.98
CA ALA A 94 9.02 -6.58 -10.12
C ALA A 94 8.75 -7.46 -11.34
N MET A 95 7.50 -7.51 -11.81
CA MET A 95 7.09 -8.23 -13.01
C MET A 95 6.96 -7.33 -14.26
N ASN A 96 7.48 -6.11 -14.21
CA ASN A 96 7.35 -5.11 -15.28
C ASN A 96 5.90 -4.83 -15.69
N MET A 97 4.97 -4.95 -14.74
CA MET A 97 3.56 -4.64 -14.93
C MET A 97 3.28 -3.20 -14.49
N THR A 98 2.57 -2.46 -15.32
CA THR A 98 2.07 -1.12 -14.97
C THR A 98 0.65 -1.23 -14.45
N PRO A 99 0.33 -0.73 -13.24
CA PRO A 99 -1.03 -0.69 -12.77
C PRO A 99 -1.92 0.17 -13.67
N ASP A 100 -3.10 -0.33 -14.01
CA ASP A 100 -4.07 0.40 -14.81
C ASP A 100 -4.94 1.37 -13.98
N ALA A 101 -5.72 2.20 -14.67
CA ALA A 101 -6.56 3.21 -14.02
C ALA A 101 -7.57 2.62 -13.01
N ALA A 102 -8.06 1.41 -13.24
CA ALA A 102 -9.01 0.77 -12.34
C ALA A 102 -8.33 0.17 -11.11
N TRP A 103 -7.06 -0.26 -11.20
CA TRP A 103 -6.24 -0.55 -10.02
C TRP A 103 -6.08 0.70 -9.16
N GLN A 104 -5.62 1.80 -9.77
CA GLN A 104 -5.33 3.03 -9.06
C GLN A 104 -6.57 3.56 -8.34
N ALA A 105 -7.73 3.56 -9.00
CA ALA A 105 -9.00 3.97 -8.40
C ALA A 105 -9.38 3.10 -7.18
N LEU A 106 -9.14 1.78 -7.23
CA LEU A 106 -9.38 0.90 -6.09
C LEU A 106 -8.43 1.19 -4.94
N ALA A 107 -7.12 1.32 -5.21
CA ALA A 107 -6.12 1.64 -4.20
C ALA A 107 -6.43 2.99 -3.51
N ASP A 108 -6.80 4.00 -4.28
CA ASP A 108 -7.16 5.32 -3.74
C ASP A 108 -8.45 5.28 -2.92
N SER A 109 -9.45 4.51 -3.35
CA SER A 109 -10.66 4.32 -2.56
C SER A 109 -10.40 3.62 -1.21
N VAL A 110 -9.45 2.68 -1.18
CA VAL A 110 -9.00 2.02 0.05
C VAL A 110 -8.26 3.01 0.97
N ARG A 111 -7.40 3.86 0.42
CA ARG A 111 -6.72 4.92 1.19
C ARG A 111 -7.71 5.94 1.74
N ALA A 112 -8.71 6.34 0.95
CA ALA A 112 -9.76 7.25 1.38
C ALA A 112 -10.55 6.70 2.58
N ASP A 113 -10.80 5.39 2.63
CA ASP A 113 -11.43 4.77 3.79
C ASP A 113 -10.62 4.98 5.08
N MET A 114 -9.30 4.86 5.00
CA MET A 114 -8.41 5.03 6.17
C MET A 114 -8.40 6.46 6.69
N VAL A 115 -8.76 7.43 5.84
CA VAL A 115 -8.94 8.84 6.24
C VAL A 115 -10.33 9.08 6.81
N ALA A 116 -11.35 8.38 6.31
CA ALA A 116 -12.74 8.56 6.73
C ALA A 116 -13.11 7.83 8.03
N ILE A 117 -12.46 6.70 8.33
CA ILE A 117 -12.77 5.86 9.50
C ILE A 117 -12.49 6.53 10.85
N PRO A 118 -11.38 7.28 11.04
CA PRO A 118 -11.14 7.97 12.30
C PRO A 118 -12.30 8.91 12.66
N GLY A 119 -12.89 8.72 13.83
CA GLY A 119 -14.03 9.51 14.31
C GLY A 119 -15.40 8.91 13.99
N LEU A 120 -15.48 7.80 13.23
CA LEU A 120 -16.72 7.03 13.11
C LEU A 120 -16.92 6.11 14.32
N GLY A 121 -18.17 5.97 14.73
CA GLY A 121 -18.61 5.01 15.75
C GLY A 121 -19.93 4.35 15.36
N GLY A 122 -20.34 3.35 16.14
CA GLY A 122 -21.63 2.68 15.98
C GLY A 122 -21.88 2.16 14.56
N GLU A 123 -23.08 2.41 14.04
CA GLU A 123 -23.50 1.96 12.70
C GLU A 123 -22.67 2.57 11.56
N GLY A 124 -22.22 3.82 11.71
CA GLY A 124 -21.40 4.49 10.70
C GLY A 124 -20.06 3.78 10.49
N LEU A 125 -19.43 3.32 11.58
CA LEU A 125 -18.21 2.52 11.52
C LEU A 125 -18.46 1.17 10.85
N VAL A 126 -19.56 0.48 11.19
CA VAL A 126 -19.93 -0.80 10.58
C VAL A 126 -20.12 -0.66 9.07
N LEU A 127 -20.90 0.33 8.64
CA LEU A 127 -21.16 0.58 7.22
C LEU A 127 -19.86 0.87 6.47
N GLN A 128 -19.02 1.74 7.03
CA GLN A 128 -17.74 2.10 6.43
C GLN A 128 -16.79 0.88 6.33
N MET A 129 -16.69 0.07 7.38
CA MET A 129 -15.82 -1.12 7.40
C MET A 129 -16.29 -2.22 6.44
N ARG A 130 -17.60 -2.40 6.25
CA ARG A 130 -18.14 -3.32 5.24
C ARG A 130 -17.83 -2.84 3.82
N GLY A 131 -17.99 -1.53 3.56
CA GLY A 131 -17.61 -0.92 2.29
C GLY A 131 -16.11 -1.09 2.00
N HIS A 132 -15.29 -0.83 3.03
CA HIS A 132 -13.84 -1.02 2.98
C HIS A 132 -13.45 -2.47 2.66
N ALA A 133 -14.04 -3.44 3.36
CA ALA A 133 -13.80 -4.86 3.10
C ALA A 133 -14.17 -5.26 1.67
N GLY A 134 -15.26 -4.72 1.13
CA GLY A 134 -15.66 -4.94 -0.26
C GLY A 134 -14.66 -4.38 -1.28
N ARG A 135 -14.13 -3.18 -1.06
CA ARG A 135 -13.06 -2.59 -1.89
C ARG A 135 -11.78 -3.41 -1.83
N MET A 136 -11.38 -3.83 -0.63
CA MET A 136 -10.22 -4.69 -0.40
C MET A 136 -10.32 -6.02 -1.17
N ARG A 137 -11.47 -6.68 -1.14
CA ARG A 137 -11.70 -7.91 -1.92
C ARG A 137 -11.50 -7.68 -3.42
N ARG A 138 -12.09 -6.61 -3.97
CA ARG A 138 -11.93 -6.28 -5.40
C ARG A 138 -10.48 -5.96 -5.76
N LEU A 139 -9.77 -5.25 -4.89
CA LEU A 139 -8.35 -4.97 -5.08
C LEU A 139 -7.53 -6.26 -5.14
N LEU A 140 -7.75 -7.18 -4.19
CA LEU A 140 -7.03 -8.47 -4.14
C LEU A 140 -7.36 -9.37 -5.35
N GLU A 141 -8.61 -9.42 -5.80
CA GLU A 141 -8.95 -10.16 -7.02
C GLU A 141 -8.30 -9.53 -8.26
N ARG A 142 -8.26 -8.19 -8.35
CA ARG A 142 -7.59 -7.51 -9.46
C ARG A 142 -6.09 -7.77 -9.46
N HIS A 143 -5.45 -7.70 -8.30
CA HIS A 143 -4.03 -8.06 -8.14
C HIS A 143 -3.78 -9.46 -8.66
N LYS A 144 -4.53 -10.43 -8.14
CA LYS A 144 -4.45 -11.84 -8.53
C LYS A 144 -4.68 -12.05 -10.04
N ALA A 145 -5.61 -11.31 -10.66
CA ALA A 145 -5.84 -11.40 -12.09
C ALA A 145 -4.63 -10.87 -12.89
N MET A 146 -4.02 -9.78 -12.42
CA MET A 146 -2.79 -9.22 -13.00
C MET A 146 -1.61 -10.19 -12.84
N MET A 147 -1.41 -10.79 -11.65
CA MET A 147 -0.29 -11.69 -11.39
C MET A 147 -0.36 -13.05 -12.12
N ARG A 148 -1.45 -13.33 -12.84
CA ARG A 148 -1.66 -14.57 -13.61
C ARG A 148 -1.45 -14.38 -15.12
N MET A 149 -1.22 -13.14 -15.56
CA MET A 149 -0.87 -12.81 -16.94
C MET A 149 0.62 -12.96 -17.15
#